data_AF-S7QIM2-F1
#
_entry.id   AF-S7QIM2-F1
#
_cell.length_a   1.000
_cell.length_b   1.000
_cell.length_c   1.000
_cell.angle_alpha   90.00
_cell.angle_beta   90.00
_cell.angle_gamma   90.00
#
_symmetry.space_group_name_H-M   'P 1'
#
loop_
_entity.id
_entity.type
_entity.pdbx_description
1 polymer ?
#
loop_
_entity_poly.entity_id
_entity_poly.type
_entity_poly.pdbx_seq_one_letter_code
_entity_poly.pdbx_strand_id
1 'polypeptide(L)'
;MDVLEHSENLADSVHVFDTVCLSDIIQGLRTIQPGLHTIHATARRLEVATDLPDFIDALSSLPGKLISLELKILETHPDEQPSWFNFQKLCHLSDLEELVITSPCPLPITDDDLATMLASWQQLRRLVLNPYPLEALDAIAAGLTLKSLVLVAENGLLLEKAAFYLDTRRCPVQGPGVSSQRLRYLDLGKSPGHSDVPHKEMEEVVLFIRSLFPAVQNFIWL
;
A
#
# COMPACT_ATOMS: atom_id res chain seq x y z
N MET A 1 -36.61 14.55 23.06
CA MET A 1 -35.64 13.48 23.40
C MET A 1 -34.35 13.93 22.75
N ASP A 2 -33.60 14.75 23.46
CA ASP A 2 -32.41 15.40 22.91
C ASP A 2 -31.23 14.45 23.10
N VAL A 3 -30.78 13.84 22.00
CA VAL A 3 -29.54 13.08 21.96
C VAL A 3 -28.43 14.12 21.84
N LEU A 4 -27.83 14.49 22.98
CA LEU A 4 -26.65 15.34 23.03
C LEU A 4 -25.48 14.57 22.42
N GLU A 5 -25.23 14.76 21.13
CA GLU A 5 -24.00 14.35 20.45
C GLU A 5 -22.81 15.03 21.13
N HIS A 6 -22.21 14.33 22.09
CA HIS A 6 -20.90 14.70 22.63
C HIS A 6 -19.88 14.38 21.54
N SER A 7 -19.59 15.37 20.71
CA SER A 7 -18.40 15.42 19.86
C SER A 7 -17.16 15.39 20.77
N GLU A 8 -16.72 14.21 21.18
CA GLU A 8 -15.40 14.02 21.78
C GLU A 8 -14.37 14.45 20.75
N ASN A 9 -13.65 15.55 21.04
CA ASN A 9 -12.44 15.92 20.31
C ASN A 9 -11.40 14.82 20.54
N LEU A 10 -11.40 13.80 19.67
CA LEU A 10 -10.34 12.80 19.63
C LEU A 10 -9.06 13.54 19.21
N ALA A 11 -8.08 13.57 20.10
CA ALA A 11 -6.78 14.17 19.78
C ALA A 11 -6.04 13.26 18.79
N ASP A 12 -5.58 13.84 17.68
CA ASP A 12 -4.67 13.16 16.76
C ASP A 12 -3.33 12.91 17.45
N SER A 13 -2.91 11.65 17.44
CA SER A 13 -1.63 11.20 18.00
C SER A 13 -0.72 10.66 16.91
N VAL A 14 0.51 11.17 16.87
CA VAL A 14 1.56 10.73 15.94
C VAL A 14 2.59 9.92 16.71
N HIS A 15 2.81 8.69 16.27
CA HIS A 15 3.78 7.77 16.86
C HIS A 15 4.89 7.49 15.86
N VAL A 16 6.13 7.76 16.26
CA VAL A 16 7.32 7.56 15.41
C VAL A 16 8.24 6.55 16.08
N PHE A 17 8.61 5.51 15.33
CA PHE A 17 9.53 4.46 15.75
C PHE A 17 10.71 4.40 14.77
N ASP A 18 11.88 4.86 15.20
CA ASP A 18 13.04 5.02 14.33
C ASP A 18 14.05 3.87 14.46
N THR A 19 14.19 3.09 13.39
CA THR A 19 15.22 2.05 13.18
C THR A 19 15.40 1.10 14.38
N VAL A 20 14.33 0.40 14.74
CA VAL A 20 14.31 -0.62 15.81
C VAL A 20 13.85 -1.97 15.25
N CYS A 21 13.91 -3.02 16.07
CA CYS A 21 13.28 -4.29 15.73
C CYS A 21 11.75 -4.15 15.78
N LEU A 22 11.03 -4.90 14.94
CA LEU A 22 9.57 -4.76 14.87
C LEU A 22 8.87 -5.18 16.18
N SER A 23 9.48 -6.08 16.95
CA SER A 23 9.06 -6.45 18.31
C SER A 23 9.07 -5.28 19.30
N ASP A 24 10.04 -4.37 19.21
CA ASP A 24 10.11 -3.17 20.04
C ASP A 24 8.99 -2.19 19.67
N ILE A 25 8.69 -2.07 18.37
CA ILE A 25 7.56 -1.27 17.86
C ILE A 25 6.26 -1.82 18.41
N ILE A 26 6.03 -3.14 18.32
CA ILE A 26 4.86 -3.83 18.87
C ILE A 26 4.70 -3.52 20.37
N GLN A 27 5.78 -3.56 21.14
CA GLN A 27 5.72 -3.25 22.55
C GLN A 27 5.34 -1.78 22.81
N GLY A 28 5.81 -0.87 21.97
CA GLY A 28 5.39 0.53 21.98
C GLY A 28 3.91 0.72 21.66
N LEU A 29 3.38 0.02 20.64
CA LEU A 29 1.97 0.09 20.25
C LEU A 29 1.03 -0.28 21.40
N ARG A 30 1.42 -1.22 22.26
CA ARG A 30 0.63 -1.64 23.43
C ARG A 30 0.46 -0.55 24.50
N THR A 31 1.27 0.51 24.44
CA THR A 31 1.21 1.62 25.41
C THR A 31 0.38 2.80 24.92
N ILE A 32 -0.08 2.76 23.67
CA ILE A 32 -0.85 3.82 23.03
C ILE A 32 -2.22 3.93 23.70
N GLN A 33 -2.64 5.18 23.97
CA GLN A 33 -3.95 5.48 24.55
C GLN A 33 -5.03 5.53 23.47
N PRO A 34 -6.31 5.36 23.81
CA PRO A 34 -7.41 5.49 22.85
C PRO A 34 -7.38 6.82 22.07
N GLY A 35 -7.47 6.76 20.74
CA GLY A 35 -7.50 7.98 19.93
C GLY A 35 -7.54 7.78 18.42
N LEU A 36 -7.17 8.83 17.68
CA LEU A 36 -6.84 8.77 16.26
C LEU A 36 -5.32 8.60 16.14
N HIS A 37 -4.88 7.60 15.38
CA HIS A 37 -3.47 7.22 15.32
C HIS A 37 -2.89 7.40 13.92
N THR A 38 -1.73 8.03 13.89
CA THR A 38 -0.80 8.03 12.76
C THR A 38 0.49 7.35 13.21
N ILE A 39 0.88 6.28 12.51
CA ILE A 39 2.04 5.46 12.89
C ILE A 39 3.07 5.52 11.77
N HIS A 40 4.28 5.97 12.12
CA HIS A 40 5.47 5.87 11.28
C HIS A 40 6.45 4.91 11.94
N ALA A 41 6.72 3.80 11.27
CA ALA A 41 7.57 2.74 11.74
C ALA A 41 8.69 2.47 10.73
N THR A 42 9.93 2.60 11.17
CA THR A 42 11.10 2.16 10.41
C THR A 42 11.74 0.98 11.13
N ALA A 43 11.65 -0.20 10.53
CA ALA A 43 12.33 -1.39 10.98
C ALA A 43 13.63 -1.57 10.18
N ARG A 44 14.70 -1.99 10.86
CA ARG A 44 15.96 -2.30 10.17
C ARG A 44 15.78 -3.47 9.21
N ARG A 45 15.26 -4.59 9.71
CA ARG A 45 14.93 -5.82 8.99
C ARG A 45 13.89 -6.60 9.77
N LEU A 46 13.35 -7.65 9.16
CA LEU A 46 12.56 -8.67 9.88
C LEU A 46 13.52 -9.73 10.41
N GLU A 47 13.47 -10.01 11.71
CA GLU A 47 14.34 -10.99 12.37
C GLU A 47 13.72 -12.39 12.32
N VAL A 48 12.39 -12.47 12.38
CA VAL A 48 11.65 -13.73 12.29
C VAL A 48 10.43 -13.61 11.37
N ALA A 49 10.00 -14.74 10.81
CA ALA A 49 8.86 -14.78 9.88
C ALA A 49 7.53 -14.30 10.49
N THR A 50 7.41 -14.27 11.82
CA THR A 50 6.21 -13.81 12.53
C THR A 50 6.22 -12.31 12.83
N ASP A 51 7.33 -11.60 12.62
CA ASP A 51 7.45 -10.19 13.02
C ASP A 51 6.34 -9.32 12.42
N LEU A 52 6.12 -9.40 11.11
CA LEU A 52 5.06 -8.61 10.47
C LEU A 52 3.65 -9.11 10.86
N PRO A 53 3.33 -10.42 10.82
CA PRO A 53 2.06 -10.90 11.36
C PRO A 53 1.74 -10.36 12.76
N ASP A 54 2.72 -10.41 13.67
CA ASP A 54 2.59 -9.93 15.04
C ASP A 54 2.42 -8.40 15.10
N PHE A 55 3.09 -7.67 14.21
CA PHE A 55 2.92 -6.22 14.05
C PHE A 55 1.52 -5.85 13.57
N ILE A 56 1.01 -6.55 12.57
CA ILE A 56 -0.35 -6.34 12.06
C ILE A 56 -1.38 -6.68 13.14
N ASP A 57 -1.17 -7.76 13.91
CA ASP A 57 -2.03 -8.10 15.05
C ASP A 57 -2.02 -7.02 16.13
N ALA A 58 -0.85 -6.43 16.39
CA ALA A 58 -0.72 -5.30 17.32
C ALA A 58 -1.46 -4.05 16.82
N LEU A 59 -1.35 -3.71 15.53
CA LEU A 59 -2.11 -2.62 14.91
C LEU A 59 -3.63 -2.85 15.02
N SER A 60 -4.06 -4.08 14.79
CA SER A 60 -5.47 -4.49 14.89
C SER A 60 -6.02 -4.39 16.31
N SER A 61 -5.14 -4.42 17.30
CA SER A 61 -5.47 -4.36 18.74
C SER A 61 -5.35 -2.96 19.32
N LEU A 62 -5.04 -1.94 18.49
CA LEU A 62 -4.90 -0.57 18.97
C LEU A 62 -6.24 -0.07 19.53
N PRO A 63 -6.24 0.57 20.71
CA PRO A 63 -7.42 1.25 21.18
C PRO A 63 -7.64 2.50 20.30
N GLY A 64 -8.70 2.54 19.49
CA GLY A 64 -9.01 3.70 18.66
C GLY A 64 -9.02 3.41 17.16
N LYS A 65 -8.80 4.45 16.35
CA LYS A 65 -8.82 4.36 14.88
C LYS A 65 -7.43 4.61 14.31
N LEU A 66 -6.97 3.73 13.42
CA LEU A 66 -5.76 3.96 12.64
C LEU A 66 -6.11 4.73 11.36
N ILE A 67 -5.59 5.95 11.24
CA ILE A 67 -5.82 6.83 10.09
C ILE A 67 -4.68 6.73 9.07
N SER A 68 -3.44 6.59 9.56
CA SER A 68 -2.27 6.55 8.69
C SER A 68 -1.26 5.53 9.21
N LEU A 69 -0.75 4.71 8.30
CA LEU A 69 0.31 3.74 8.55
C LEU A 69 1.41 3.89 7.50
N GLU A 70 2.62 4.20 7.98
CA GLU A 70 3.84 4.12 7.19
C GLU A 70 4.79 3.12 7.83
N LEU A 71 5.09 2.04 7.09
CA LEU A 71 6.06 1.02 7.46
C LEU A 71 7.20 1.00 6.44
N LYS A 72 8.43 1.13 6.92
CA LYS A 72 9.64 1.04 6.13
C LYS A 72 10.56 -0.05 6.67
N ILE A 73 10.95 -0.98 5.81
CA ILE A 73 11.95 -2.00 6.09
C ILE A 73 13.22 -1.64 5.29
N LEU A 74 14.38 -1.69 5.92
CA LEU A 74 15.63 -1.16 5.32
C LEU A 74 16.51 -2.24 4.69
N GLU A 75 16.55 -3.44 5.27
CA GLU A 75 17.44 -4.55 4.92
C GLU A 75 16.65 -5.85 4.79
N THR A 76 17.03 -6.69 3.83
CA THR A 76 16.50 -8.06 3.66
C THR A 76 17.17 -9.01 4.65
N HIS A 77 16.43 -9.96 5.23
CA HIS A 77 17.05 -11.07 5.95
C HIS A 77 17.38 -12.22 4.97
N PRO A 78 18.56 -12.87 5.01
CA PRO A 78 18.94 -13.93 4.06
C PRO A 78 17.94 -15.10 3.97
N ASP A 79 17.29 -15.42 5.09
CA ASP A 79 16.31 -16.49 5.21
C ASP A 79 14.85 -16.00 5.10
N GLU A 80 14.63 -14.76 4.68
CA GLU A 80 13.30 -14.16 4.59
C GLU A 80 12.48 -14.84 3.48
N GLN A 81 11.37 -15.47 3.87
CA GLN A 81 10.47 -16.09 2.91
C GLN A 81 9.32 -15.16 2.53
N PRO A 82 8.99 -14.98 1.25
CA PRO A 82 7.97 -14.01 0.82
C PRO A 82 6.57 -14.20 1.43
N SER A 83 6.25 -15.36 2.02
CA SER A 83 4.93 -15.69 2.54
C SER A 83 4.54 -15.02 3.87
N TRP A 84 5.33 -14.08 4.39
CA TRP A 84 5.05 -13.43 5.68
C TRP A 84 3.93 -12.36 5.63
N PHE A 85 3.55 -11.88 4.44
CA PHE A 85 2.62 -10.77 4.33
C PHE A 85 1.16 -11.24 4.15
N ASN A 86 0.29 -10.92 5.12
CA ASN A 86 -1.17 -11.12 5.00
C ASN A 86 -1.95 -9.82 5.30
N PHE A 87 -2.43 -9.16 4.25
CA PHE A 87 -3.20 -7.91 4.34
C PHE A 87 -4.65 -8.09 4.80
N GLN A 88 -5.20 -9.30 4.77
CA GLN A 88 -6.59 -9.54 5.18
C GLN A 88 -6.83 -9.09 6.62
N LYS A 89 -5.81 -9.23 7.47
CA LYS A 89 -5.86 -8.76 8.85
C LYS A 89 -5.97 -7.24 8.97
N LEU A 90 -5.47 -6.44 8.02
CA LEU A 90 -5.61 -4.98 8.03
C LEU A 90 -6.95 -4.50 7.45
N CYS A 91 -7.74 -5.36 6.83
CA CYS A 91 -8.97 -4.99 6.13
C CYS A 91 -10.10 -4.52 7.06
N HIS A 92 -10.00 -4.72 8.38
CA HIS A 92 -10.96 -4.19 9.35
C HIS A 92 -10.72 -2.71 9.70
N LEU A 93 -9.58 -2.13 9.29
CA LEU A 93 -9.23 -0.73 9.54
C LEU A 93 -9.95 0.21 8.56
N SER A 94 -11.28 0.33 8.69
CA SER A 94 -12.14 1.06 7.73
C SER A 94 -11.87 2.57 7.63
N ASP A 95 -11.25 3.14 8.67
CA ASP A 95 -10.92 4.57 8.75
C ASP A 95 -9.53 4.92 8.16
N LEU A 96 -8.83 3.94 7.56
CA LEU A 96 -7.49 4.16 7.02
C LEU A 96 -7.51 5.09 5.80
N GLU A 97 -6.81 6.22 5.90
CA GLU A 97 -6.65 7.23 4.85
C GLU A 97 -5.31 7.09 4.10
N GLU A 98 -4.24 6.68 4.80
CA GLU A 98 -2.92 6.49 4.21
C GLU A 98 -2.31 5.14 4.56
N LEU A 99 -1.85 4.42 3.55
CA LEU A 99 -1.02 3.22 3.70
C LEU A 99 0.24 3.33 2.85
N VAL A 100 1.39 3.28 3.52
CA VAL A 100 2.70 3.29 2.89
C VAL A 100 3.51 2.12 3.42
N ILE A 101 3.89 1.20 2.54
CA ILE A 101 4.77 0.09 2.88
C ILE A 101 5.93 0.09 1.88
N THR A 102 7.15 0.17 2.40
CA THR A 102 8.38 0.11 1.61
C THR A 102 9.30 -0.96 2.16
N SER A 103 9.92 -1.73 1.27
CA SER A 103 10.74 -2.89 1.62
C SER A 103 11.85 -3.10 0.58
N PRO A 104 12.98 -3.70 0.93
CA PRO A 104 14.01 -4.04 -0.04
C PRO A 104 13.52 -5.05 -1.09
N CYS A 105 12.56 -5.91 -0.73
CA CYS A 105 12.00 -6.95 -1.60
C CYS A 105 10.60 -6.59 -2.13
N PRO A 106 10.20 -7.08 -3.31
CA PRO A 106 8.83 -6.95 -3.80
C PRO A 106 7.83 -7.51 -2.78
N LEU A 107 6.73 -6.79 -2.57
CA LEU A 107 5.67 -7.27 -1.69
C LEU A 107 4.89 -8.40 -2.41
N PRO A 108 4.54 -9.50 -1.72
CA PRO A 108 3.85 -10.67 -2.29
C PRO A 108 2.35 -10.39 -2.50
N ILE A 109 1.99 -9.25 -3.09
CA ILE A 109 0.61 -8.77 -3.22
C ILE A 109 0.08 -9.11 -4.60
N THR A 110 -1.13 -9.68 -4.64
CA THR A 110 -1.84 -10.00 -5.88
C THR A 110 -2.91 -8.95 -6.21
N ASP A 111 -3.42 -8.98 -7.45
CA ASP A 111 -4.56 -8.14 -7.85
C ASP A 111 -5.80 -8.35 -6.93
N ASP A 112 -6.02 -9.58 -6.43
CA ASP A 112 -7.17 -9.90 -5.58
C ASP A 112 -7.00 -9.37 -4.15
N ASP A 113 -5.76 -9.34 -3.64
CA ASP A 113 -5.45 -8.68 -2.36
C ASP A 113 -5.72 -7.19 -2.46
N LEU A 114 -5.26 -6.54 -3.54
CA LEU A 114 -5.49 -5.13 -3.78
C LEU A 114 -6.99 -4.81 -3.92
N ALA A 115 -7.74 -5.64 -4.64
CA ALA A 115 -9.20 -5.48 -4.74
C ALA A 115 -9.86 -5.52 -3.35
N THR A 116 -9.44 -6.47 -2.50
CA THR A 116 -9.94 -6.60 -1.13
C THR A 116 -9.60 -5.36 -0.29
N MET A 117 -8.36 -4.89 -0.36
CA MET A 117 -7.90 -3.67 0.31
C MET A 117 -8.73 -2.44 -0.08
N LEU A 118 -8.91 -2.20 -1.37
CA LEU A 118 -9.67 -1.06 -1.89
C LEU A 118 -11.16 -1.14 -1.52
N ALA A 119 -11.74 -2.34 -1.47
CA ALA A 119 -13.10 -2.55 -1.00
C ALA A 119 -13.26 -2.25 0.49
N SER A 120 -12.25 -2.56 1.30
CA SER A 120 -12.26 -2.36 2.75
C SER A 120 -11.96 -0.92 3.19
N TRP A 121 -11.11 -0.19 2.46
CA TRP A 121 -10.63 1.13 2.87
C TRP A 121 -11.21 2.25 2.01
N GLN A 122 -12.52 2.49 2.17
CA GLN A 122 -13.24 3.48 1.37
C GLN A 122 -12.78 4.93 1.59
N GLN A 123 -12.05 5.20 2.67
CA GLN A 123 -11.46 6.52 2.98
C GLN A 123 -10.04 6.69 2.46
N LEU A 124 -9.47 5.67 1.79
CA LEU A 124 -8.06 5.67 1.39
C LEU A 124 -7.77 6.75 0.33
N ARG A 125 -6.85 7.66 0.66
CA ARG A 125 -6.39 8.76 -0.19
C ARG A 125 -4.98 8.52 -0.72
N ARG A 126 -4.16 7.77 0.01
CA ARG A 126 -2.79 7.44 -0.39
C ARG A 126 -2.50 5.97 -0.18
N LEU A 127 -2.05 5.32 -1.26
CA LEU A 127 -1.61 3.93 -1.24
C LEU A 127 -0.25 3.80 -1.92
N VAL A 128 0.76 3.38 -1.16
CA VAL A 128 2.12 3.15 -1.66
C VAL A 128 2.55 1.76 -1.24
N LEU A 129 2.67 0.85 -2.20
CA LEU A 129 3.05 -0.55 -2.00
C LEU A 129 4.35 -0.82 -2.74
N ASN A 130 5.45 -0.47 -2.06
CA ASN A 130 6.83 -0.69 -2.44
C ASN A 130 7.15 -0.51 -3.94
N PRO A 131 7.00 0.69 -4.52
CA PRO A 131 7.28 0.92 -5.94
C PRO A 131 8.75 0.70 -6.35
N TYR A 132 9.69 0.78 -5.42
CA TYR A 132 11.14 0.72 -5.69
C TYR A 132 11.85 -0.37 -4.85
N PRO A 133 11.57 -1.67 -5.08
CA PRO A 133 12.36 -2.71 -4.44
C PRO A 133 13.86 -2.54 -4.81
N LEU A 134 14.73 -2.81 -3.84
CA LEU A 134 16.18 -2.81 -4.04
C LEU A 134 16.62 -4.08 -4.75
N GLU A 135 16.05 -5.21 -4.35
CA GLU A 135 16.36 -6.52 -4.85
C GLU A 135 15.22 -6.97 -5.76
N ALA A 136 15.45 -6.95 -7.08
CA ALA A 136 14.62 -7.73 -7.98
C ALA A 136 15.03 -9.19 -7.79
N LEU A 137 14.46 -9.85 -6.77
CA LEU A 137 14.64 -11.29 -6.61
C LEU A 137 14.01 -11.94 -7.84
N ASP A 138 14.82 -12.48 -8.74
CA ASP A 138 14.36 -13.14 -9.98
C ASP A 138 13.30 -14.24 -9.71
N ALA A 139 13.26 -14.75 -8.47
CA ALA A 139 12.28 -15.72 -7.99
C ALA A 139 10.90 -15.15 -7.62
N ILE A 140 10.78 -13.84 -7.34
CA ILE A 140 9.54 -13.20 -6.90
C ILE A 140 9.04 -12.30 -8.01
N ALA A 141 8.19 -12.87 -8.88
CA ALA A 141 7.46 -12.08 -9.85
C ALA A 141 6.52 -11.08 -9.14
N ALA A 142 6.35 -9.88 -9.71
CA ALA A 142 5.33 -8.96 -9.24
C ALA A 142 3.95 -9.64 -9.33
N GLY A 143 3.22 -9.68 -8.21
CA GLY A 143 1.88 -10.26 -8.18
C GLY A 143 0.82 -9.30 -8.73
N LEU A 144 1.07 -7.99 -8.69
CA LEU A 144 0.23 -6.96 -9.28
C LEU A 144 0.47 -6.89 -10.79
N THR A 145 -0.60 -6.67 -11.56
CA THR A 145 -0.54 -6.51 -13.03
C THR A 145 -1.22 -5.21 -13.47
N LEU A 146 -1.36 -4.96 -14.77
CA LEU A 146 -2.16 -3.82 -15.25
C LEU A 146 -3.65 -3.91 -14.82
N LYS A 147 -4.15 -5.09 -14.44
CA LYS A 147 -5.49 -5.25 -13.84
C LYS A 147 -5.62 -4.46 -12.54
N SER A 148 -4.56 -4.36 -11.74
CA SER A 148 -4.52 -3.53 -10.53
C SER A 148 -4.90 -2.07 -10.79
N LEU A 149 -4.51 -1.52 -11.94
CA LEU A 149 -4.86 -0.14 -12.30
C LEU A 149 -6.36 0.02 -12.58
N VAL A 150 -7.00 -0.97 -13.19
CA VAL A 150 -8.46 -0.99 -13.36
C VAL A 150 -9.14 -1.03 -12.00
N LEU A 151 -8.67 -1.90 -11.10
CA LEU A 151 -9.21 -2.02 -9.74
C LEU A 151 -9.11 -0.71 -8.96
N VAL A 152 -7.98 0.01 -9.10
CA VAL A 152 -7.79 1.34 -8.51
C VAL A 152 -8.76 2.36 -9.10
N ALA A 153 -8.99 2.34 -10.40
CA ALA A 153 -9.94 3.26 -11.04
C ALA A 153 -11.39 3.01 -10.60
N GLU A 154 -11.76 1.75 -10.41
CA GLU A 154 -13.12 1.33 -10.05
C GLU A 154 -13.42 1.48 -8.55
N ASN A 155 -12.46 1.12 -7.69
CA ASN A 155 -12.69 1.00 -6.24
C ASN A 155 -11.97 2.08 -5.42
N GLY A 156 -10.90 2.68 -5.96
CA GLY A 156 -10.12 3.74 -5.31
C GLY A 156 -10.69 5.14 -5.52
N LEU A 157 -11.99 5.34 -5.25
CA LEU A 157 -12.72 6.56 -5.63
C LEU A 157 -12.18 7.84 -4.95
N LEU A 158 -11.60 7.73 -3.76
CA LEU A 158 -10.98 8.84 -3.02
C LEU A 158 -9.46 8.89 -3.18
N LEU A 159 -8.86 7.93 -3.89
CA LEU A 159 -7.42 7.79 -4.00
C LEU A 159 -6.84 8.94 -4.83
N GLU A 160 -5.92 9.71 -4.22
CA GLU A 160 -5.23 10.84 -4.83
C GLU A 160 -3.81 10.45 -5.26
N LYS A 161 -3.19 9.51 -4.54
CA LYS A 161 -1.84 9.00 -4.78
C LYS A 161 -1.81 7.49 -4.73
N ALA A 162 -1.28 6.89 -5.80
CA ALA A 162 -1.06 5.47 -5.92
C ALA A 162 0.39 5.21 -6.34
N ALA A 163 1.06 4.25 -5.70
CA ALA A 163 2.36 3.81 -6.14
C ALA A 163 2.56 2.31 -5.91
N PHE A 164 3.01 1.59 -6.94
CA PHE A 164 3.08 0.14 -6.95
C PHE A 164 4.29 -0.36 -7.72
N TYR A 165 4.72 -1.59 -7.39
CA TYR A 165 5.56 -2.41 -8.26
C TYR A 165 4.69 -3.48 -8.94
N LEU A 166 4.48 -3.37 -10.25
CA LEU A 166 3.56 -4.22 -11.02
C LEU A 166 4.20 -4.78 -12.29
N ASP A 167 3.75 -5.95 -12.76
CA ASP A 167 4.20 -6.52 -14.03
C ASP A 167 3.39 -5.93 -15.20
N THR A 168 4.00 -5.03 -15.98
CA THR A 168 3.33 -4.39 -17.12
C THR A 168 3.26 -5.28 -18.36
N ARG A 169 4.02 -6.39 -18.40
CA ARG A 169 4.00 -7.35 -19.50
C ARG A 169 2.73 -8.19 -19.52
N ARG A 170 1.97 -8.15 -18.42
CA ARG A 170 0.74 -8.91 -18.21
C ARG A 170 -0.46 -7.97 -18.34
N CYS A 171 -1.31 -8.28 -19.33
CA CYS A 171 -2.44 -7.48 -19.87
C CYS A 171 -2.00 -6.31 -20.77
N PRO A 172 -2.76 -5.90 -21.81
CA PRO A 172 -4.24 -5.86 -21.85
C PRO A 172 -4.93 -6.25 -23.19
N VAL A 173 -6.23 -6.58 -23.17
CA VAL A 173 -7.16 -6.26 -24.29
C VAL A 173 -8.56 -5.91 -23.77
N GLN A 174 -8.85 -4.60 -23.84
CA GLN A 174 -10.14 -3.90 -23.97
C GLN A 174 -11.18 -3.87 -22.83
N GLY A 175 -11.60 -2.63 -22.54
CA GLY A 175 -12.94 -2.25 -22.09
C GLY A 175 -12.97 -0.77 -21.71
N PRO A 176 -14.03 0.00 -22.05
CA PRO A 176 -14.23 1.35 -21.52
C PRO A 176 -14.50 1.23 -20.01
N GLY A 177 -13.44 1.23 -19.23
CA GLY A 177 -13.48 1.15 -17.77
C GLY A 177 -13.95 2.45 -17.14
N VAL A 178 -14.37 2.35 -15.89
CA VAL A 178 -14.59 3.52 -15.03
C VAL A 178 -13.28 4.32 -14.97
N SER A 179 -13.36 5.62 -15.20
CA SER A 179 -12.20 6.51 -15.02
C SER A 179 -12.24 7.13 -13.63
N SER A 180 -11.10 7.14 -12.94
CA SER A 180 -10.94 7.90 -11.70
C SER A 180 -10.46 9.31 -12.02
N GLN A 181 -11.25 10.29 -11.59
CA GLN A 181 -10.96 11.73 -11.75
C GLN A 181 -10.15 12.31 -10.59
N ARG A 182 -9.87 11.51 -9.55
CA ARG A 182 -9.21 11.97 -8.33
C ARG A 182 -7.73 11.63 -8.26
N LEU A 183 -7.30 10.55 -8.90
CA LEU A 183 -5.90 10.15 -8.89
C LEU A 183 -5.05 11.20 -9.61
N ARG A 184 -4.11 11.82 -8.89
CA ARG A 184 -3.22 12.88 -9.40
C ARG A 184 -1.78 12.43 -9.54
N TYR A 185 -1.37 11.46 -8.74
CA TYR A 185 -0.02 10.91 -8.71
C TYR A 185 -0.08 9.40 -8.88
N LEU A 186 0.59 8.90 -9.92
CA LEU A 186 0.77 7.48 -10.17
C LEU A 186 2.26 7.18 -10.35
N ASP A 187 2.78 6.26 -9.55
CA ASP A 187 4.19 5.88 -9.60
C ASP A 187 4.33 4.36 -9.67
N LEU A 188 4.78 3.88 -10.83
CA LEU A 188 5.03 2.46 -11.09
C LEU A 188 6.47 2.07 -10.72
N GLY A 189 7.28 3.00 -10.23
CA GLY A 189 8.67 2.80 -9.82
C GLY A 189 9.47 1.94 -10.78
N LYS A 190 10.10 0.87 -10.29
CA LYS A 190 10.93 -0.07 -11.08
C LYS A 190 10.14 -1.21 -11.72
N SER A 191 8.83 -1.03 -11.94
CA SER A 191 7.96 -2.07 -12.50
C SER A 191 8.56 -2.73 -13.75
N PRO A 192 8.70 -4.07 -13.78
CA PRO A 192 9.31 -4.76 -14.90
C PRO A 192 8.52 -4.53 -16.19
N GLY A 193 9.24 -4.47 -17.31
CA GLY A 193 8.67 -4.15 -18.62
C GLY A 193 8.86 -2.69 -19.07
N HIS A 194 9.65 -1.88 -18.37
CA HIS A 194 10.06 -0.57 -18.90
C HIS A 194 11.20 -0.70 -19.92
N SER A 195 12.28 -1.40 -19.56
CA SER A 195 13.53 -1.45 -20.32
C SER A 195 13.50 -2.39 -21.54
N ASP A 196 12.70 -3.45 -21.47
CA ASP A 196 12.72 -4.56 -22.43
C ASP A 196 11.52 -4.58 -23.39
N VAL A 197 10.60 -3.62 -23.26
CA VAL A 197 9.35 -3.59 -24.00
C VAL A 197 9.49 -2.73 -25.26
N PRO A 198 9.02 -3.21 -26.43
CA PRO A 198 9.01 -2.41 -27.65
C PRO A 198 8.32 -1.06 -27.42
N HIS A 199 8.86 0.02 -27.99
CA HIS A 199 8.35 1.38 -27.81
C HIS A 199 6.82 1.49 -28.00
N LYS A 200 6.27 0.75 -28.97
CA LYS A 200 4.83 0.70 -29.25
C LYS A 200 4.00 0.18 -28.07
N GLU A 201 4.44 -0.88 -27.40
CA GLU A 201 3.74 -1.44 -26.24
C GLU A 201 3.76 -0.47 -25.05
N MET A 202 4.87 0.26 -24.88
CA MET A 202 4.95 1.33 -23.88
C MET A 202 3.93 2.45 -24.15
N GLU A 203 3.76 2.86 -25.41
CA GLU A 203 2.73 3.84 -25.79
C GLU A 203 1.31 3.35 -25.48
N GLU A 204 1.04 2.07 -25.72
CA GLU A 204 -0.25 1.45 -25.41
C GLU A 204 -0.54 1.46 -23.91
N VAL A 205 0.46 1.15 -23.06
CA VAL A 205 0.35 1.24 -21.59
C VAL A 205 0.08 2.67 -21.14
N VAL A 206 0.78 3.66 -21.70
CA VAL A 206 0.58 5.08 -21.35
C VAL A 206 -0.82 5.56 -21.77
N LEU A 207 -1.29 5.19 -22.96
CA LEU A 207 -2.64 5.51 -23.41
C LEU A 207 -3.69 4.86 -22.51
N PHE A 208 -3.48 3.61 -22.12
CA PHE A 208 -4.32 2.91 -21.16
C PHE A 208 -4.40 3.64 -19.81
N ILE A 209 -3.25 4.01 -19.22
CA ILE A 209 -3.19 4.77 -17.97
C ILE A 209 -3.92 6.11 -18.08
N ARG A 210 -3.71 6.86 -19.16
CA ARG A 210 -4.40 8.14 -19.39
C ARG A 210 -5.90 7.99 -19.55
N SER A 211 -6.36 6.86 -20.10
CA SER A 211 -7.79 6.57 -20.22
C SER A 211 -8.44 6.28 -18.87
N LEU A 212 -7.73 5.59 -17.96
CA LEU A 212 -8.20 5.30 -16.60
C LEU A 212 -8.11 6.51 -15.67
N PHE A 213 -7.05 7.32 -15.80
CA PHE A 213 -6.71 8.38 -14.85
C PHE A 213 -6.40 9.70 -15.56
N PRO A 214 -7.41 10.35 -16.17
CA PRO A 214 -7.20 11.58 -16.93
C PRO A 214 -6.69 12.76 -16.09
N ALA A 215 -6.83 12.70 -14.76
CA ALA A 215 -6.36 13.72 -13.82
C ALA A 215 -4.90 13.53 -13.36
N VAL A 216 -4.20 12.47 -13.79
CA VAL A 216 -2.80 12.22 -13.39
C VAL A 216 -1.90 13.29 -13.99
N GLN A 217 -1.27 14.05 -13.10
CA GLN A 217 -0.32 15.12 -13.44
C GLN A 217 1.12 14.64 -13.33
N ASN A 218 1.37 13.68 -12.42
CA ASN A 218 2.68 13.11 -12.17
C ASN A 218 2.62 11.60 -12.39
N PHE A 219 3.26 11.16 -13.46
CA PHE A 219 3.40 9.74 -13.80
C PHE A 219 4.89 9.38 -13.81
N ILE A 220 5.27 8.38 -13.01
CA ILE A 220 6.64 7.87 -12.92
C ILE A 220 6.65 6.38 -13.28
N TRP A 221 7.57 6.00 -14.16
CA TRP A 221 7.89 4.62 -14.51
C TRP A 221 9.35 4.60 -14.96
N LEU A 222 10.22 3.90 -14.23
CA LEU A 222 11.68 3.91 -14.37
C LEU A 222 12.25 2.57 -14.84
#